data_AF-A0A822HFV0-F1
#
_entry.id   AF-A0A822HFV0-F1
#
_cell.length_a   1.000
_cell.length_b   1.000
_cell.length_c   1.000
_cell.angle_alpha   90.00
_cell.angle_beta   90.00
_cell.angle_gamma   90.00
#
_symmetry.space_group_name_H-M   'P 1'
#
loop_
_entity.id
_entity.type
_entity.pdbx_description
1 polymer ?
#
loop_
_entity_poly.entity_id
_entity_poly.type
_entity_poly.pdbx_seq_one_letter_code
_entity_poly.pdbx_strand_id
1 'polypeptide(L)' 'MDGYYDGTVFHRVVPNFIAQGGAPTGTGECFADEFHTRLRFNRRGLVGIVNQGPN' A
#
# COMPACT_ATOMS: atom_id res chain seq x y z
N MET A 1 -15.27 -12.13 1.11
CA MET A 1 -14.68 -11.07 0.25
C MET A 1 -15.72 -9.97 0.29
N ASP A 2 -15.49 -8.99 1.15
CA ASP A 2 -16.60 -8.23 1.77
C ASP A 2 -16.80 -6.86 1.10
N GLY A 3 -16.31 -6.70 -0.13
CA GLY A 3 -16.35 -5.41 -0.84
C GLY A 3 -15.54 -4.30 -0.16
N TYR A 4 -14.60 -4.64 0.73
CA TYR A 4 -13.88 -3.67 1.57
C TYR A 4 -13.16 -2.55 0.78
N TYR A 5 -12.71 -2.85 -0.44
CA TYR A 5 -12.02 -1.89 -1.30
C TYR A 5 -12.95 -1.23 -2.34
N ASP A 6 -14.23 -1.57 -2.37
CA ASP A 6 -15.17 -1.04 -3.37
C ASP A 6 -15.37 0.46 -3.14
N GLY A 7 -15.24 1.24 -4.22
CA GLY A 7 -15.35 2.70 -4.16
C GLY A 7 -14.14 3.40 -3.52
N THR A 8 -13.10 2.68 -3.11
CA THR A 8 -11.87 3.32 -2.59
C THR A 8 -11.11 4.04 -3.70
N VAL A 9 -10.67 5.27 -3.41
CA VAL A 9 -9.91 6.11 -4.35
C VAL A 9 -8.41 6.10 -4.03
N PHE A 10 -7.60 6.43 -5.03
CA PHE A 10 -6.20 6.78 -4.82
C PHE A 10 -6.12 8.21 -4.26
N HIS A 11 -5.92 8.32 -2.95
CA HIS A 11 -5.87 9.62 -2.26
C HIS A 11 -4.52 10.33 -2.43
N ARG A 12 -3.47 9.63 -2.90
CA ARG A 12 -2.16 10.23 -3.15
C ARG A 12 -1.52 9.66 -4.41
N VAL A 13 -1.14 10.53 -5.34
CA VAL A 13 -0.46 10.17 -6.59
C VAL A 13 0.80 11.03 -6.73
N VAL A 14 1.95 10.37 -6.86
CA VAL A 14 3.25 11.01 -7.11
C VAL A 14 3.74 10.53 -8.48
N PRO A 15 3.80 11.41 -9.50
CA PRO A 15 4.23 11.04 -10.84
C PRO A 15 5.59 10.34 -10.84
N ASN A 16 5.70 9.27 -11.62
CA ASN A 16 6.91 8.44 -11.73
C ASN A 16 7.39 7.77 -10.44
N PHE A 17 6.55 7.73 -9.40
CA PHE A 17 6.91 7.10 -8.14
C PHE A 17 5.83 6.12 -7.69
N ILE A 18 4.72 6.60 -7.11
CA ILE A 18 3.67 5.75 -6.52
C ILE A 18 2.27 6.33 -6.73
N ALA A 19 1.28 5.44 -6.71
CA ALA A 19 -0.12 5.78 -6.47
C ALA A 19 -0.58 4.99 -5.23
N GLN A 20 -1.13 5.68 -4.24
CA GLN A 20 -1.47 5.15 -2.93
C GLN A 20 -2.98 5.26 -2.70
N GLY A 21 -3.59 4.15 -2.25
CA GLY A 21 -5.02 3.98 -2.04
C GLY A 21 -5.29 2.90 -1.00
N GLY A 22 -6.51 2.34 -0.98
CA GLY A 22 -6.85 1.18 -0.15
C GLY A 22 -7.11 1.45 1.33
N ALA A 23 -7.26 2.72 1.74
CA ALA A 23 -7.66 3.09 3.09
C ALA A 23 -9.04 3.76 3.06
N PRO A 24 -10.15 3.01 3.21
CA PRO A 24 -11.50 3.59 3.23
C PRO A 24 -11.68 4.63 4.35
N THR A 25 -11.06 4.42 5.51
CA THR A 25 -11.19 5.26 6.72
C THR A 25 -9.89 5.94 7.15
N GLY A 26 -8.75 5.67 6.48
CA GLY A 26 -7.42 6.17 6.89
C GLY A 26 -6.83 5.49 8.13
N THR A 27 -7.60 4.69 8.85
CA THR A 27 -7.19 3.86 10.00
C THR A 27 -7.11 2.40 9.56
N GLY A 28 -5.96 2.03 8.98
CA GLY A 28 -5.64 0.63 8.72
C GLY A 28 -5.12 -0.04 10.00
N GLU A 29 -5.40 -1.33 10.16
CA GLU A 29 -4.70 -2.14 11.16
C GLU A 29 -3.21 -2.24 10.79
N CYS A 30 -2.34 -2.06 11.78
CA CYS A 30 -0.92 -2.23 11.59
C CYS A 30 -0.57 -3.72 11.69
N PHE A 31 0.10 -4.23 10.66
CA PHE A 31 0.67 -5.57 10.65
C PHE A 31 2.19 -5.49 10.77
N ALA A 32 2.81 -6.58 11.22
CA ALA A 32 4.27 -6.67 11.28
C ALA A 32 4.87 -6.54 9.88
N ASP A 33 6.02 -5.87 9.77
CA ASP A 33 6.72 -5.75 8.50
C ASP A 33 7.28 -7.11 8.06
N GLU A 34 6.99 -7.53 6.83
CA GLU A 34 7.50 -8.77 6.24
C GLU A 34 8.42 -8.50 5.04
N PHE A 35 9.67 -8.93 5.14
CA PHE A 35 10.67 -8.72 4.09
C PHE A 35 11.21 -10.03 3.53
N HIS A 36 11.32 -10.12 2.20
CA HIS A 36 12.04 -11.19 1.53
C HIS A 36 13.17 -10.61 0.67
N THR A 37 14.35 -11.20 0.74
CA THR A 37 15.54 -10.83 -0.06
C THR A 37 15.30 -10.70 -1.57
N ARG A 38 14.31 -11.42 -2.13
CA ARG A 38 13.99 -11.42 -3.56
C ARG A 38 12.93 -10.39 -3.96
N LEU A 39 12.20 -9.82 -3.00
CA LEU A 39 11.15 -8.83 -3.26
C LEU A 39 11.75 -7.43 -3.13
N ARG A 40 11.83 -6.71 -4.25
CA ARG A 40 12.38 -5.36 -4.33
C ARG A 40 11.55 -4.52 -5.29
N PHE A 41 11.39 -3.23 -4.98
CA PHE A 41 10.72 -2.25 -5.86
C PHE A 41 11.64 -1.80 -7.00
N ASN A 42 12.01 -2.72 -7.89
CA ASN A 42 12.95 -2.48 -8.99
C ASN A 42 12.29 -2.26 -10.36
N ARG A 43 10.95 -2.28 -10.43
CA ARG A 43 10.18 -2.02 -11.64
C ARG A 43 8.75 -1.57 -11.30
N ARG A 44 8.05 -1.01 -12.30
CA ARG A 44 6.63 -0.63 -12.18
C ARG A 44 5.72 -1.88 -12.07
N GLY A 45 4.53 -1.69 -11.52
CA GLY A 45 3.52 -2.75 -11.37
C GLY A 45 3.70 -3.63 -10.13
N LEU A 46 4.52 -3.19 -9.17
CA LEU A 46 4.67 -3.83 -7.87
C LEU A 46 3.73 -3.18 -6.86
N VAL A 47 3.11 -4.00 -6.00
CA VAL A 47 2.19 -3.56 -4.96
C VAL A 47 2.84 -3.82 -3.60
N GLY A 48 2.71 -2.86 -2.68
CA GLY A 48 3.23 -2.96 -1.33
C GLY A 48 2.28 -2.29 -0.33
N ILE A 49 2.50 -2.59 0.94
CA ILE A 49 1.76 -2.00 2.05
C ILE A 49 2.47 -0.72 2.49
N VAL A 50 1.68 0.30 2.84
CA VAL A 50 2.20 1.55 3.41
C VAL A 50 2.35 1.38 4.91
N ASN A 51 3.51 1.73 5.46
CA ASN A 51 3.77 1.82 6.90
C ASN A 51 4.14 3.27 7.31
N GLN A 52 4.03 3.58 8.61
CA GLN A 52 4.36 4.90 9.18
C GLN A 52 5.71 4.92 9.91
N GLY A 53 6.51 3.87 9.77
CA GLY A 53 7.75 3.64 10.52
C GLY A 53 7.93 2.14 10.80
N PRO A 54 9.10 1.74 11.31
CA PRO A 54 9.33 0.35 11.68
C PRO A 54 8.41 -0.05 12.83
N ASN A 55 7.72 -1.19 12.67
CA ASN A 55 7.05 -1.93 13.74
C ASN A 55 7.65 -3.33 13.85
#